data_AF-A0A3B3SNT7-F1
#
_entry.id   AF-A0A3B3SNT7-F1
#
_cell.length_a   1.000
_cell.length_b   1.000
_cell.length_c   1.000
_cell.angle_alpha   90.00
_cell.angle_beta   90.00
_cell.angle_gamma   90.00
#
_symmetry.space_group_name_H-M   'P 1'
#
loop_
_entity.id
_entity.type
_entity.pdbx_description
1 polymer ?
#
loop_
_entity_poly.entity_id
_entity_poly.type
_entity_poly.pdbx_seq_one_letter_code
_entity_poly.pdbx_strand_id
1 'polypeptide(L)'
;MCSCDHYAWILWVSFEISLELQTFIQCLHSSLNETPNLVFVLCTDFLEHFYEKYGSFIPLCESDVLEQLSQKFGPDLTHRQVVSPPLSSFRLLTASFLVCMYRVTYNKHTLTLEDLSTLDDQNWVNDQVINMYGELIMDAVNQKVHFFNSFFHRQLVAKGYEGVKRWTKKVDLFSKSLLLIPIHLEIHWSLITVDICNQQINFYDSQGITFKHVVDNILRYILAEAKEKKCAVYQKGWKMIINKSIPQQKNDSDCGVFVLEYCKCLAMKEPLQFTQEDMPKVRKRIYKELCECQLKERNPHGAN
;
A
#
# COMPACT_ATOMS: atom_id res chain seq x y z
N MET A 1 20.27 -28.32 26.80
CA MET A 1 20.91 -27.17 27.48
C MET A 1 21.48 -26.26 26.40
N CYS A 2 20.70 -25.27 25.96
CA CYS A 2 21.20 -24.16 25.14
C CYS A 2 20.78 -22.89 25.87
N SER A 3 21.73 -22.18 26.46
CA SER A 3 21.51 -20.90 27.14
C SER A 3 21.97 -19.75 26.23
N CYS A 4 21.47 -19.70 24.99
CA CYS A 4 21.89 -18.71 23.99
C CYS A 4 20.75 -17.95 23.31
N ASP A 5 19.52 -17.99 23.83
CA ASP A 5 18.36 -17.50 23.07
C ASP A 5 17.91 -16.06 23.41
N HIS A 6 18.50 -15.41 24.43
CA HIS A 6 18.12 -14.03 24.79
C HIS A 6 18.94 -12.97 24.04
N TYR A 7 20.26 -13.18 23.90
CA TYR A 7 21.14 -12.29 23.13
C TYR A 7 20.96 -12.46 21.62
N ALA A 8 20.61 -13.67 21.16
CA ALA A 8 20.39 -13.94 19.74
C ALA A 8 19.22 -13.12 19.20
N TRP A 9 18.12 -12.98 19.94
CA TRP A 9 16.98 -12.16 19.49
C TRP A 9 17.20 -10.66 19.68
N ILE A 10 17.89 -10.20 20.73
CA ILE A 10 18.31 -8.78 20.83
C ILE A 10 19.19 -8.42 19.64
N LEU A 11 20.12 -9.29 19.25
CA LEU A 11 20.94 -9.11 18.06
C LEU A 11 20.15 -9.24 16.76
N TRP A 12 19.12 -10.10 16.70
CA TRP A 12 18.31 -10.35 15.51
C TRP A 12 17.23 -9.28 15.26
N VAL A 13 16.54 -8.83 16.31
CA VAL A 13 15.66 -7.65 16.29
C VAL A 13 16.46 -6.39 16.06
N SER A 14 17.67 -6.28 16.63
CA SER A 14 18.60 -5.26 16.14
C SER A 14 18.84 -5.46 14.64
N PHE A 15 19.18 -6.66 14.16
CA PHE A 15 19.48 -6.88 12.74
C PHE A 15 18.33 -6.58 11.75
N GLU A 16 17.05 -6.79 12.13
CA GLU A 16 15.87 -6.52 11.30
C GLU A 16 15.26 -5.12 11.50
N ILE A 17 15.46 -4.50 12.67
CA ILE A 17 15.11 -3.10 12.87
C ILE A 17 16.06 -2.26 12.01
N SER A 18 15.51 -1.40 11.15
CA SER A 18 16.34 -0.53 10.31
C SER A 18 17.39 0.18 11.15
N LEU A 19 18.60 0.34 10.61
CA LEU A 19 19.70 1.05 11.30
C LEU A 19 19.24 2.42 11.82
N GLU A 20 18.31 3.06 11.10
CA GLU A 20 17.64 4.30 11.49
C GLU A 20 16.85 4.16 12.80
N LEU A 21 16.07 3.10 12.97
CA LEU A 21 15.23 2.91 14.15
C LEU A 21 16.06 2.44 15.37
N GLN A 22 17.17 1.73 15.15
CA GLN A 22 18.17 1.51 16.22
C GLN A 22 18.81 2.82 16.69
N THR A 23 19.24 3.65 15.73
CA THR A 23 19.85 4.96 16.01
C THR A 23 18.84 5.85 16.73
N PHE A 24 17.57 5.80 16.31
CA PHE A 24 16.47 6.53 16.93
C PHE A 24 16.21 6.06 18.37
N ILE A 25 16.18 4.75 18.65
CA ILE A 25 16.07 4.23 20.03
C ILE A 25 17.25 4.68 20.90
N GLN A 26 18.47 4.70 20.35
CA GLN A 26 19.66 5.24 21.04
C GLN A 26 19.57 6.75 21.30
N CYS A 27 19.04 7.53 20.36
CA CYS A 27 18.79 8.96 20.52
C CYS A 27 17.70 9.24 21.56
N LEU A 28 16.60 8.47 21.54
CA LEU A 28 15.52 8.54 22.53
C LEU A 28 16.01 8.29 23.95
N HIS A 29 16.87 7.26 24.11
CA HIS A 29 17.52 6.98 25.39
C HIS A 29 18.31 8.19 25.91
N SER A 30 19.05 8.87 25.01
CA SER A 30 19.84 10.06 25.36
C SER A 30 18.97 11.28 25.68
N SER A 31 17.76 11.37 25.11
CA SER A 31 16.86 12.51 25.27
C SER A 31 15.90 12.40 26.47
N LEU A 32 15.56 11.19 26.92
CA LEU A 32 14.53 10.98 27.95
C LEU A 32 15.05 10.98 29.40
N ASN A 33 16.37 10.94 29.63
CA ASN A 33 16.97 10.79 30.98
C ASN A 33 16.39 9.62 31.81
N GLU A 34 15.78 8.65 31.14
CA GLU A 34 15.13 7.49 31.74
C GLU A 34 16.13 6.34 31.92
N THR A 35 15.84 5.42 32.85
CA THR A 35 16.69 4.24 33.00
C THR A 35 16.60 3.35 31.76
N PRO A 36 17.72 2.78 31.26
CA PRO A 36 17.76 1.98 30.04
C PRO A 36 16.71 0.85 30.00
N ASN A 37 16.39 0.30 31.17
CA ASN A 37 15.46 -0.82 31.31
C ASN A 37 13.99 -0.43 31.11
N LEU A 38 13.56 0.78 31.47
CA LEU A 38 12.15 1.19 31.33
C LEU A 38 11.78 1.45 29.87
N VAL A 39 12.62 2.23 29.16
CA VAL A 39 12.43 2.50 27.72
C VAL A 39 12.49 1.20 26.93
N PHE A 40 13.40 0.29 27.27
CA PHE A 40 13.54 -1.01 26.62
C PHE A 40 12.30 -1.91 26.80
N VAL A 41 11.77 -2.04 28.03
CA VAL A 41 10.57 -2.86 28.29
C VAL A 41 9.34 -2.31 27.57
N LEU A 42 9.15 -0.98 27.61
CA LEU A 42 7.97 -0.36 26.98
C LEU A 42 8.01 -0.40 25.45
N CYS A 43 9.21 -0.30 24.86
CA CYS A 43 9.41 -0.51 23.43
C CYS A 43 9.22 -1.98 23.05
N THR A 44 9.67 -2.93 23.87
CA THR A 44 9.50 -4.37 23.61
C THR A 44 8.02 -4.74 23.50
N ASP A 45 7.19 -4.34 24.46
CA ASP A 45 5.74 -4.63 24.40
C ASP A 45 5.11 -4.06 23.13
N PHE A 46 5.42 -2.81 22.79
CA PHE A 46 4.90 -2.18 21.58
C PHE A 46 5.35 -2.91 20.32
N LEU A 47 6.65 -3.23 20.22
CA LEU A 47 7.22 -3.91 19.06
C LEU A 47 6.64 -5.31 18.89
N GLU A 48 6.40 -6.04 19.98
CA GLU A 48 5.70 -7.32 19.94
C GLU A 48 4.28 -7.18 19.40
N HIS A 49 3.48 -6.25 19.92
CA HIS A 49 2.12 -6.00 19.42
C HIS A 49 2.11 -5.50 17.97
N PHE A 50 3.09 -4.67 17.59
CA PHE A 50 3.26 -4.18 16.23
C PHE A 50 3.54 -5.35 15.29
N TYR A 51 4.47 -6.23 15.67
CA TYR A 51 4.83 -7.39 14.89
C TYR A 51 3.69 -8.42 14.81
N GLU A 52 2.93 -8.64 15.89
CA GLU A 52 1.72 -9.46 15.86
C GLU A 52 0.65 -8.89 14.91
N LYS A 53 0.50 -7.56 14.88
CA LYS A 53 -0.48 -6.87 14.04
C LYS A 53 -0.10 -6.92 12.55
N TYR A 54 1.15 -6.64 12.22
CA TYR A 54 1.60 -6.43 10.84
C TYR A 54 2.40 -7.61 10.26
N GLY A 55 2.77 -8.58 11.11
CA GLY A 55 3.58 -9.74 10.76
C GLY A 55 5.04 -9.43 10.39
N SER A 56 5.42 -8.15 10.38
CA SER A 56 6.75 -7.63 10.04
C SER A 56 6.93 -6.21 10.57
N PHE A 57 8.19 -5.76 10.67
CA PHE A 57 8.55 -4.37 10.96
C PHE A 57 8.64 -3.47 9.72
N ILE A 58 8.46 -3.99 8.50
CA ILE A 58 8.43 -3.19 7.25
C ILE A 58 7.59 -1.90 7.38
N PRO A 59 6.33 -1.93 7.87
CA PRO A 59 5.53 -0.71 7.97
C PRO A 59 5.95 0.24 9.11
N LEU A 60 6.87 -0.14 9.99
CA LEU A 60 7.21 0.64 11.18
C LEU A 60 7.87 1.97 10.78
N CYS A 61 7.38 3.06 11.35
CA CYS A 61 7.96 4.40 11.19
C CYS A 61 8.20 5.09 12.53
N GLU A 62 9.07 6.11 12.50
CA GLU A 62 9.44 6.90 13.67
C GLU A 62 8.21 7.46 14.41
N SER A 63 7.21 7.93 13.67
CA SER A 63 5.97 8.47 14.23
C SER A 63 5.16 7.43 15.02
N ASP A 64 5.21 6.14 14.68
CA ASP A 64 4.54 5.10 15.49
C ASP A 64 5.18 4.98 16.87
N VAL A 65 6.52 4.99 16.91
CA VAL A 65 7.27 4.91 18.16
C VAL A 65 7.04 6.17 19.00
N LEU A 66 7.07 7.35 18.37
CA LEU A 66 6.78 8.61 19.04
C LEU A 66 5.35 8.66 19.60
N GLU A 67 4.36 8.20 18.85
CA GLU A 67 2.97 8.15 19.31
C GLU A 67 2.85 7.26 20.56
N GLN A 68 3.45 6.08 20.55
CA GLN A 68 3.44 5.16 21.68
C GLN A 68 4.11 5.73 22.93
N LEU A 69 5.25 6.40 22.75
CA LEU A 69 5.92 7.10 23.84
C LEU A 69 5.04 8.23 24.38
N SER A 70 4.42 9.03 23.51
CA SER A 70 3.54 10.12 23.93
C SER A 70 2.30 9.64 24.70
N GLN A 71 1.70 8.52 24.29
CA GLN A 71 0.55 7.92 24.97
C GLN A 71 0.91 7.40 26.37
N LYS A 72 2.11 6.84 26.53
CA LYS A 72 2.57 6.28 27.81
C LYS A 72 3.12 7.33 28.78
N PHE A 73 3.75 8.39 28.27
CA PHE A 73 4.46 9.38 29.09
C PHE A 73 3.78 10.77 29.17
N GLY A 74 2.74 11.03 28.37
CA GLY A 74 2.12 12.35 28.27
C GLY A 74 3.02 13.40 27.57
N PRO A 75 2.54 14.64 27.37
CA PRO A 75 3.29 15.70 26.66
C PRO A 75 4.36 16.40 27.52
N ASP A 76 4.46 16.12 28.82
CA ASP A 76 5.35 16.82 29.75
C ASP A 76 6.26 15.83 30.48
N LEU A 77 7.50 15.73 30.00
CA LEU A 77 8.52 14.81 30.52
C LEU A 77 9.18 15.41 31.76
N THR A 78 8.62 15.18 32.95
CA THR A 78 9.37 15.33 34.20
C THR A 78 9.09 14.23 35.23
N HIS A 79 10.18 13.56 35.59
CA HIS A 79 10.47 12.86 36.85
C HIS A 79 9.41 11.88 37.38
N ARG A 80 9.65 10.56 37.24
CA ARG A 80 9.20 9.56 38.22
C ARG A 80 10.06 8.30 38.23
N GLN A 81 10.32 7.82 39.45
CA GLN A 81 11.14 6.65 39.77
C GLN A 81 10.48 5.33 39.33
N VAL A 82 11.29 4.40 38.83
CA VAL A 82 10.87 3.04 38.43
C VAL A 82 11.14 2.05 39.56
N VAL A 83 10.10 1.31 39.94
CA VAL A 83 10.18 0.06 40.69
C VAL A 83 10.28 -1.08 39.68
N SER A 84 11.26 -1.97 39.84
CA SER A 84 11.45 -3.16 39.00
C SER A 84 10.56 -4.34 39.44
N PRO A 85 9.89 -5.04 38.51
CA PRO A 85 9.60 -6.45 38.68
C PRO A 85 10.47 -7.34 37.75
N PRO A 86 10.57 -8.65 38.04
CA PRO A 86 11.57 -9.53 37.45
C PRO A 86 11.25 -9.89 35.99
N LEU A 87 12.31 -9.92 35.18
CA LEU A 87 12.36 -10.49 33.83
C LEU A 87 12.00 -11.99 33.87
N SER A 88 10.72 -12.33 33.81
CA SER A 88 10.28 -13.71 33.61
C SER A 88 8.83 -13.78 33.11
N SER A 89 8.64 -13.79 31.78
CA SER A 89 7.58 -14.54 31.06
C SER A 89 7.61 -14.19 29.56
N PHE A 90 8.49 -14.78 28.75
CA PHE A 90 8.18 -15.93 27.87
C PHE A 90 6.98 -15.73 26.92
N ARG A 91 7.23 -15.25 25.68
CA ARG A 91 6.40 -15.49 24.46
C ARG A 91 7.17 -15.51 23.12
N LEU A 92 8.47 -15.78 23.12
CA LEU A 92 9.31 -15.67 21.91
C LEU A 92 9.22 -16.86 20.91
N LEU A 93 8.87 -18.07 21.36
CA LEU A 93 8.75 -19.24 20.48
C LEU A 93 7.39 -19.33 19.75
N THR A 94 6.34 -18.74 20.34
CA THR A 94 5.00 -18.68 19.73
C THR A 94 4.93 -17.69 18.57
N ALA A 95 5.68 -16.59 18.63
CA ALA A 95 5.71 -15.58 17.57
C ALA A 95 6.26 -16.15 16.25
N SER A 96 7.41 -16.83 16.26
CA SER A 96 8.03 -17.37 15.03
C SER A 96 7.14 -18.39 14.28
N PHE A 97 6.39 -19.24 14.99
CA PHE A 97 5.46 -20.20 14.35
C PHE A 97 4.17 -19.56 13.85
N LEU A 98 3.63 -18.56 14.55
CA LEU A 98 2.44 -17.82 14.10
C LEU A 98 2.72 -16.96 12.84
N VAL A 99 3.98 -16.54 12.66
CA VAL A 99 4.41 -15.65 11.58
C VAL A 99 4.49 -16.34 10.23
N CYS A 100 4.89 -17.61 10.15
CA CYS A 100 4.91 -18.34 8.88
C CYS A 100 3.49 -18.57 8.29
N MET A 101 2.45 -18.26 9.07
CA MET A 101 1.03 -18.38 8.70
C MET A 101 0.33 -17.01 8.61
N TYR A 102 1.07 -15.91 8.79
CA TYR A 102 0.47 -14.57 8.75
C TYR A 102 -0.13 -14.30 7.38
N ARG A 103 -1.39 -13.91 7.41
CA ARG A 103 -2.17 -13.58 6.22
C ARG A 103 -3.22 -12.53 6.53
N VAL A 104 -3.49 -11.68 5.55
CA VAL A 104 -4.55 -10.69 5.61
C VAL A 104 -5.54 -11.00 4.51
N THR A 105 -6.82 -11.16 4.86
CA THR A 105 -7.87 -11.46 3.89
C THR A 105 -8.84 -10.29 3.82
N TYR A 106 -9.09 -9.79 2.61
CA TYR A 106 -10.10 -8.79 2.33
C TYR A 106 -10.87 -9.14 1.07
N ASN A 107 -12.20 -9.14 1.16
CA ASN A 107 -13.09 -9.69 0.13
C ASN A 107 -12.65 -11.11 -0.29
N LYS A 108 -12.20 -11.27 -1.53
CA LYS A 108 -11.72 -12.53 -2.13
C LYS A 108 -10.19 -12.64 -2.16
N HIS A 109 -9.48 -11.60 -1.72
CA HIS A 109 -8.02 -11.52 -1.77
C HIS A 109 -7.43 -11.96 -0.44
N THR A 110 -6.30 -12.66 -0.49
CA THR A 110 -5.53 -13.03 0.70
C THR A 110 -4.07 -12.73 0.41
N LEU A 111 -3.47 -11.86 1.21
CA LEU A 111 -2.05 -11.52 1.16
C LEU A 111 -1.31 -12.32 2.21
N THR A 112 -0.20 -12.93 1.81
CA THR A 112 0.80 -13.54 2.69
C THR A 112 1.87 -12.53 3.06
N LEU A 113 2.79 -12.91 3.95
CA LEU A 113 4.00 -12.10 4.19
C LEU A 113 4.85 -11.95 2.93
N GLU A 114 4.90 -12.94 2.04
CA GLU A 114 5.65 -12.84 0.79
C GLU A 114 5.07 -11.72 -0.09
N ASP A 115 3.74 -11.65 -0.20
CA ASP A 115 3.06 -10.58 -0.94
C ASP A 115 3.32 -9.22 -0.30
N LEU A 116 3.17 -9.11 1.02
CA LEU A 116 3.37 -7.85 1.75
C LEU A 116 4.83 -7.39 1.71
N SER A 117 5.79 -8.31 1.67
CA SER A 117 7.23 -8.02 1.56
C SER A 117 7.58 -7.35 0.22
N THR A 118 6.72 -7.43 -0.79
CA THR A 118 6.91 -6.69 -2.05
C THR A 118 6.79 -5.17 -1.88
N LEU A 119 6.26 -4.70 -0.75
CA LEU A 119 6.24 -3.29 -0.37
C LEU A 119 7.51 -2.84 0.35
N ASP A 120 8.41 -3.75 0.71
CA ASP A 120 9.68 -3.40 1.35
C ASP A 120 10.66 -2.75 0.37
N ASP A 121 11.30 -1.67 0.82
CA ASP A 121 12.30 -0.86 0.12
C ASP A 121 12.16 -0.83 -1.42
N GLN A 122 13.09 -1.44 -2.17
CA GLN A 122 13.13 -1.43 -3.63
C GLN A 122 12.48 -2.66 -4.27
N ASN A 123 11.67 -3.43 -3.52
CA ASN A 123 10.98 -4.59 -4.10
C ASN A 123 9.87 -4.16 -5.06
N TRP A 124 9.63 -4.99 -6.07
CA TRP A 124 8.58 -4.77 -7.06
C TRP A 124 7.25 -5.27 -6.53
N VAL A 125 6.27 -4.37 -6.46
CA VAL A 125 4.91 -4.69 -6.00
C VAL A 125 4.27 -5.72 -6.94
N ASN A 126 3.72 -6.78 -6.35
CA ASN A 126 3.07 -7.85 -7.09
C ASN A 126 1.57 -7.59 -7.36
N ASP A 127 0.96 -8.45 -8.17
CA ASP A 127 -0.45 -8.34 -8.54
C ASP A 127 -1.42 -8.54 -7.38
N GLN A 128 -1.07 -9.32 -6.35
CA GLN A 128 -1.94 -9.53 -5.19
C GLN A 128 -2.12 -8.23 -4.41
N VAL A 129 -1.02 -7.51 -4.15
CA VAL A 129 -1.03 -6.19 -3.52
C VAL A 129 -1.82 -5.18 -4.37
N ILE A 130 -1.55 -5.10 -5.68
CA ILE A 130 -2.29 -4.20 -6.59
C ILE A 130 -3.80 -4.45 -6.52
N ASN A 131 -4.20 -5.72 -6.60
CA ASN A 131 -5.61 -6.10 -6.66
C ASN A 131 -6.34 -5.88 -5.33
N MET A 132 -5.75 -6.27 -4.20
CA MET A 132 -6.38 -6.07 -2.89
C MET A 132 -6.50 -4.59 -2.55
N TYR A 133 -5.47 -3.78 -2.84
CA TYR A 133 -5.55 -2.34 -2.61
C TYR A 133 -6.61 -1.67 -3.50
N GLY A 134 -6.78 -2.13 -4.73
CA GLY A 134 -7.85 -1.69 -5.62
C GLY A 134 -9.26 -1.91 -5.05
N GLU A 135 -9.48 -3.01 -4.33
CA GLU A 135 -10.74 -3.27 -3.62
C GLU A 135 -10.96 -2.27 -2.47
N LEU A 136 -9.92 -1.99 -1.67
CA LEU A 136 -9.98 -0.95 -0.63
C LEU A 136 -10.34 0.42 -1.19
N ILE A 137 -9.78 0.79 -2.36
CA ILE A 137 -10.11 2.04 -3.06
C ILE A 137 -11.59 2.08 -3.45
N MET A 138 -12.12 0.99 -4.04
CA MET A 138 -13.52 0.95 -4.45
C MET A 138 -14.47 1.12 -3.25
N ASP A 139 -14.15 0.48 -2.12
CA ASP A 139 -14.97 0.55 -0.92
C ASP A 139 -14.90 1.93 -0.24
N ALA A 140 -13.71 2.53 -0.15
CA ALA A 140 -13.53 3.86 0.45
C ALA A 140 -14.33 4.97 -0.26
N VAL A 141 -14.58 4.83 -1.57
CA VAL A 141 -15.35 5.80 -2.36
C VAL A 141 -16.79 5.35 -2.64
N ASN A 142 -17.31 4.43 -1.83
CA ASN A 142 -18.66 3.87 -1.92
C ASN A 142 -19.00 3.40 -3.34
N GLN A 143 -18.08 2.66 -3.96
CA GLN A 143 -18.22 2.04 -5.27
C GLN A 143 -18.47 3.04 -6.42
N LYS A 144 -18.20 4.34 -6.24
CA LYS A 144 -18.29 5.36 -7.31
C LYS A 144 -17.21 5.19 -8.39
N VAL A 145 -16.14 4.50 -8.05
CA VAL A 145 -15.03 4.12 -8.92
C VAL A 145 -15.06 2.61 -9.09
N HIS A 146 -14.65 2.12 -10.26
CA HIS A 146 -14.43 0.70 -10.48
C HIS A 146 -12.96 0.44 -10.80
N PHE A 147 -12.33 -0.39 -9.98
CA PHE A 147 -10.97 -0.86 -10.18
C PHE A 147 -11.02 -2.24 -10.86
N PHE A 148 -10.39 -2.35 -12.03
CA PHE A 148 -10.26 -3.62 -12.71
C PHE A 148 -9.13 -4.45 -12.09
N ASN A 149 -9.37 -5.75 -12.00
CA ASN A 149 -8.30 -6.68 -11.66
C ASN A 149 -7.15 -6.59 -12.68
N SER A 150 -5.91 -6.66 -12.21
CA SER A 150 -4.69 -6.48 -13.01
C SER A 150 -4.53 -7.43 -14.20
N PHE A 151 -5.21 -8.59 -14.18
CA PHE A 151 -5.21 -9.54 -15.30
C PHE A 151 -6.15 -9.14 -16.45
N PHE A 152 -7.02 -8.13 -16.26
CA PHE A 152 -8.04 -7.72 -17.23
C PHE A 152 -7.43 -7.35 -18.58
N HIS A 153 -6.44 -6.45 -18.61
CA HIS A 153 -5.86 -5.98 -19.87
C HIS A 153 -5.18 -7.14 -20.63
N ARG A 154 -4.43 -7.99 -19.93
CA ARG A 154 -3.81 -9.18 -20.52
C ARG A 154 -4.84 -10.11 -21.16
N GLN A 155 -5.94 -10.36 -20.45
CA GLN A 155 -7.03 -11.19 -20.95
C GLN A 155 -7.75 -10.55 -22.16
N LEU A 156 -7.96 -9.23 -22.12
CA LEU A 156 -8.55 -8.47 -23.22
C LEU A 156 -7.67 -8.54 -24.48
N VAL A 157 -6.35 -8.41 -24.33
CA VAL A 157 -5.41 -8.54 -25.46
C VAL A 157 -5.43 -9.95 -26.04
N ALA A 158 -5.41 -10.97 -25.17
CA ALA A 158 -5.32 -12.36 -25.60
C ALA A 158 -6.62 -12.89 -26.25
N LYS A 159 -7.79 -12.47 -25.76
CA LYS A 159 -9.08 -13.08 -26.14
C LYS A 159 -10.11 -12.08 -26.67
N GLY A 160 -9.75 -10.80 -26.79
CA GLY A 160 -10.67 -9.75 -27.20
C GLY A 160 -11.82 -9.54 -26.20
N TYR A 161 -12.83 -8.80 -26.63
CA TYR A 161 -14.00 -8.46 -25.82
C TYR A 161 -14.72 -9.70 -25.26
N GLU A 162 -14.91 -10.74 -26.09
CA GLU A 162 -15.62 -11.96 -25.67
C GLU A 162 -14.94 -12.67 -24.49
N GLY A 163 -13.61 -12.60 -24.39
CA GLY A 163 -12.86 -13.19 -23.27
C GLY A 163 -13.00 -12.45 -21.94
N VAL A 164 -13.45 -11.20 -21.95
CA VAL A 164 -13.64 -10.35 -20.75
C VAL A 164 -15.08 -9.90 -20.54
N LYS A 165 -15.98 -10.13 -21.50
CA LYS A 165 -17.40 -9.72 -21.47
C LYS A 165 -18.13 -10.06 -20.17
N ARG A 166 -17.79 -11.18 -19.53
CA ARG A 166 -18.42 -11.62 -18.28
C ARG A 166 -17.83 -11.00 -17.00
N TRP A 167 -16.69 -10.34 -17.08
CA TRP A 167 -15.99 -9.77 -15.91
C TRP A 167 -16.83 -8.65 -15.27
N THR A 168 -17.58 -7.92 -16.09
CA THR A 168 -18.50 -6.84 -15.69
C THR A 168 -19.96 -7.27 -15.75
N LYS A 169 -20.25 -8.58 -15.65
CA LYS A 169 -21.64 -9.08 -15.70
C LYS A 169 -22.53 -8.49 -14.59
N LYS A 170 -21.96 -8.27 -13.41
CA LYS A 170 -22.66 -7.74 -12.22
C LYS A 170 -22.36 -6.26 -11.94
N VAL A 171 -21.64 -5.58 -12.83
CA VAL A 171 -21.21 -4.20 -12.64
C VAL A 171 -21.66 -3.37 -13.82
N ASP A 172 -22.38 -2.28 -13.56
CA ASP A 172 -22.64 -1.26 -14.57
C ASP A 172 -21.49 -0.24 -14.57
N LEU A 173 -20.57 -0.37 -15.54
CA LEU A 173 -19.43 0.53 -15.66
C LEU A 173 -19.84 1.97 -15.95
N PHE A 174 -20.92 2.18 -16.72
CA PHE A 174 -21.34 3.50 -17.17
C PHE A 174 -22.10 4.29 -16.09
N SER A 175 -22.43 3.64 -14.98
CA SER A 175 -22.89 4.29 -13.74
C SER A 175 -21.76 4.84 -12.88
N LYS A 176 -20.50 4.45 -13.16
CA LYS A 176 -19.32 4.87 -12.40
C LYS A 176 -18.85 6.24 -12.85
N SER A 177 -18.15 6.93 -11.96
CA SER A 177 -17.48 8.19 -12.29
C SER A 177 -16.12 7.98 -12.97
N LEU A 178 -15.38 6.97 -12.52
CA LEU A 178 -14.03 6.67 -12.98
C LEU A 178 -13.82 5.16 -13.03
N LEU A 179 -13.14 4.70 -14.07
CA LEU A 179 -12.58 3.35 -14.13
C LEU A 179 -11.07 3.44 -13.94
N LEU A 180 -10.51 2.57 -13.10
CA LEU A 180 -9.08 2.42 -12.88
C LEU A 180 -8.65 1.06 -13.44
N ILE A 181 -7.71 1.05 -14.38
CA ILE A 181 -7.28 -0.15 -15.10
C ILE A 181 -5.75 -0.27 -14.98
N PRO A 182 -5.25 -1.04 -14.01
CA PRO A 182 -3.82 -1.36 -13.94
C PRO A 182 -3.39 -2.10 -15.20
N ILE A 183 -2.26 -1.68 -15.75
CA ILE A 183 -1.65 -2.27 -16.93
C ILE A 183 -0.30 -2.83 -16.51
N HIS A 184 -0.13 -4.14 -16.66
CA HIS A 184 1.16 -4.80 -16.47
C HIS A 184 1.73 -5.21 -17.83
N LEU A 185 2.88 -4.63 -18.20
CA LEU A 185 3.62 -5.00 -19.40
C LEU A 185 5.02 -5.45 -18.99
N GLU A 186 5.27 -6.75 -19.14
CA GLU A 186 6.53 -7.40 -18.77
C GLU A 186 6.90 -7.18 -17.30
N ILE A 187 7.69 -6.14 -17.02
CA ILE A 187 8.22 -5.78 -15.70
C ILE A 187 7.68 -4.45 -15.17
N HIS A 188 6.78 -3.80 -15.91
CA HIS A 188 6.37 -2.42 -15.64
C HIS A 188 4.87 -2.29 -15.38
N TRP A 189 4.54 -1.56 -14.32
CA TRP A 189 3.17 -1.16 -13.99
C TRP A 189 2.88 0.25 -14.50
N SER A 190 1.76 0.40 -15.20
CA SER A 190 1.17 1.69 -15.56
C SER A 190 -0.33 1.67 -15.31
N LEU A 191 -1.00 2.81 -15.50
CA LEU A 191 -2.42 2.95 -15.23
C LEU A 191 -3.14 3.61 -16.40
N ILE A 192 -4.25 3.01 -16.83
CA ILE A 192 -5.25 3.71 -17.63
C ILE A 192 -6.42 4.11 -16.73
N THR A 193 -6.91 5.33 -16.90
CA THR A 193 -8.21 5.71 -16.36
C THR A 193 -9.21 6.06 -17.45
N VAL A 194 -10.47 5.75 -17.18
CA VAL A 194 -11.60 6.11 -18.03
C VAL A 194 -12.53 6.99 -17.22
N ASP A 195 -12.51 8.29 -17.49
CA ASP A 195 -13.46 9.26 -16.94
C ASP A 195 -14.75 9.16 -17.75
N ILE A 196 -15.78 8.57 -17.13
CA ILE A 196 -17.07 8.32 -17.78
C ILE A 196 -17.80 9.63 -18.06
N CYS A 197 -17.76 10.57 -17.13
CA CYS A 197 -18.48 11.83 -17.23
C CYS A 197 -17.92 12.72 -18.35
N ASN A 198 -16.60 12.78 -18.47
CA ASN A 198 -15.92 13.62 -19.46
C ASN A 198 -15.60 12.88 -20.78
N GLN A 199 -15.88 11.58 -20.84
CA GLN A 199 -15.51 10.70 -21.95
C GLN A 199 -14.01 10.78 -22.29
N GLN A 200 -13.16 10.66 -21.28
CA GLN A 200 -11.70 10.74 -21.44
C GLN A 200 -11.02 9.45 -21.04
N ILE A 201 -10.05 9.02 -21.85
CA ILE A 201 -9.14 7.92 -21.53
C ILE A 201 -7.76 8.54 -21.30
N ASN A 202 -7.25 8.38 -20.08
CA ASN A 202 -5.99 8.95 -19.64
C ASN A 202 -4.97 7.83 -19.43
N PHE A 203 -3.71 8.06 -19.82
CA PHE A 203 -2.60 7.16 -19.55
C PHE A 203 -1.65 7.78 -18.53
N TYR A 204 -1.33 7.04 -17.47
CA TYR A 204 -0.44 7.43 -16.39
C TYR A 204 0.73 6.45 -16.32
N ASP A 205 1.93 6.96 -16.50
CA ASP A 205 3.16 6.19 -16.51
C ASP A 205 4.25 6.97 -15.81
N SER A 206 4.77 6.42 -14.71
CA SER A 206 5.80 7.05 -13.89
C SER A 206 7.18 7.10 -14.54
N GLN A 207 7.41 6.37 -15.64
CA GLN A 207 8.64 6.44 -16.45
C GLN A 207 8.47 7.32 -17.70
N GLY A 208 7.28 7.89 -17.91
CA GLY A 208 6.98 8.75 -19.05
C GLY A 208 6.88 7.98 -20.37
N ILE A 209 6.76 6.66 -20.30
CA ILE A 209 6.55 5.81 -21.47
C ILE A 209 5.10 5.99 -21.93
N THR A 210 4.81 5.75 -23.21
CA THR A 210 3.42 5.73 -23.68
C THR A 210 3.22 4.62 -24.69
N PHE A 211 2.26 3.75 -24.42
CA PHE A 211 1.90 2.64 -25.29
C PHE A 211 0.56 2.90 -25.96
N LYS A 212 0.58 3.56 -27.13
CA LYS A 212 -0.65 3.93 -27.87
C LYS A 212 -1.62 2.74 -28.07
N HIS A 213 -1.07 1.56 -28.37
CA HIS A 213 -1.86 0.36 -28.57
C HIS A 213 -2.67 -0.07 -27.33
N VAL A 214 -2.17 0.21 -26.12
CA VAL A 214 -2.88 -0.09 -24.85
C VAL A 214 -4.11 0.82 -24.72
N VAL A 215 -3.95 2.12 -24.99
CA VAL A 215 -5.06 3.08 -24.99
C VAL A 215 -6.11 2.69 -26.05
N ASP A 216 -5.66 2.30 -27.25
CA ASP A 216 -6.55 1.83 -28.33
C ASP A 216 -7.30 0.53 -27.95
N ASN A 217 -6.66 -0.39 -27.23
CA ASN A 217 -7.30 -1.60 -26.71
C ASN A 217 -8.44 -1.25 -25.74
N ILE A 218 -8.18 -0.34 -24.79
CA ILE A 218 -9.19 0.09 -23.83
C ILE A 218 -10.33 0.84 -24.51
N LEU A 219 -10.04 1.73 -25.46
CA LEU A 219 -11.08 2.39 -26.25
C LEU A 219 -11.99 1.36 -26.94
N ARG A 220 -11.40 0.36 -27.62
CA ARG A 220 -12.16 -0.72 -28.26
C ARG A 220 -13.03 -1.49 -27.27
N TYR A 221 -12.52 -1.76 -26.07
CA TYR A 221 -13.30 -2.38 -25.00
C TYR A 221 -14.50 -1.53 -24.57
N ILE A 222 -14.28 -0.23 -24.30
CA ILE A 222 -15.36 0.68 -23.86
C ILE A 222 -16.44 0.81 -24.93
N LEU A 223 -16.07 0.91 -26.21
CA LEU A 223 -17.03 0.96 -27.31
C LEU A 223 -17.84 -0.33 -27.44
N ALA A 224 -17.18 -1.49 -27.28
CA ALA A 224 -17.85 -2.79 -27.31
C ALA A 224 -18.80 -2.99 -26.11
N GLU A 225 -18.36 -2.63 -24.90
CA GLU A 225 -19.19 -2.68 -23.70
C GLU A 225 -20.40 -1.74 -23.83
N ALA A 226 -20.21 -0.51 -24.33
CA ALA A 226 -21.30 0.44 -24.57
C ALA A 226 -22.33 -0.09 -25.58
N LYS A 227 -21.88 -0.83 -26.59
CA LYS A 227 -22.76 -1.50 -27.55
C LYS A 227 -23.53 -2.65 -26.90
N GLU A 228 -22.85 -3.51 -26.15
CA GLU A 228 -23.47 -4.64 -25.44
C GLU A 228 -24.52 -4.18 -24.42
N LYS A 229 -24.20 -3.15 -23.65
CA LYS A 229 -25.09 -2.56 -22.63
C LYS A 229 -26.12 -1.59 -23.23
N LYS A 230 -26.11 -1.37 -24.55
CA LYS A 230 -27.02 -0.48 -25.30
C LYS A 230 -26.96 0.99 -24.83
N CYS A 231 -25.79 1.45 -24.40
CA CYS A 231 -25.54 2.83 -23.96
C CYS A 231 -25.02 3.69 -25.13
N ALA A 232 -25.94 4.20 -25.97
CA ALA A 232 -25.58 4.92 -27.20
C ALA A 232 -24.68 6.16 -26.99
N VAL A 233 -24.81 6.84 -25.85
CA VAL A 233 -24.01 8.03 -25.48
C VAL A 233 -22.52 7.73 -25.41
N TYR A 234 -22.13 6.50 -25.05
CA TYR A 234 -20.75 6.09 -24.84
C TYR A 234 -20.15 5.31 -26.03
N GLN A 235 -20.86 5.24 -27.17
CA GLN A 235 -20.38 4.54 -28.37
C GLN A 235 -19.51 5.41 -29.29
N LYS A 236 -19.26 6.68 -28.94
CA LYS A 236 -18.38 7.62 -29.66
C LYS A 236 -18.01 8.80 -28.76
N GLY A 237 -17.12 9.68 -29.21
CA GLY A 237 -16.81 10.94 -28.54
C GLY A 237 -15.64 10.90 -27.55
N TRP A 238 -15.07 9.72 -27.31
CA TRP A 238 -13.95 9.52 -26.39
C TRP A 238 -12.68 10.27 -26.83
N LYS A 239 -12.08 11.00 -25.89
CA LYS A 239 -10.81 11.71 -26.07
C LYS A 239 -9.68 10.96 -25.37
N MET A 240 -8.53 10.88 -26.01
CA MET A 240 -7.32 10.34 -25.41
C MET A 240 -6.47 11.49 -24.88
N ILE A 241 -6.12 11.44 -23.60
CA ILE A 241 -5.33 12.46 -22.93
C ILE A 241 -4.06 11.80 -22.41
N ILE A 242 -2.92 12.37 -22.79
CA ILE A 242 -1.61 11.98 -22.24
C ILE A 242 -1.19 13.12 -21.33
N ASN A 243 -1.31 12.91 -20.01
CA ASN A 243 -0.88 13.90 -19.05
C ASN A 243 0.62 13.74 -18.79
N LYS A 244 1.42 14.69 -19.30
CA LYS A 244 2.87 14.71 -19.08
C LYS A 244 3.27 15.37 -17.76
N SER A 245 2.33 16.03 -17.08
CA SER A 245 2.54 16.75 -15.83
C SER A 245 2.07 15.90 -14.64
N ILE A 246 2.60 14.69 -14.55
CA ILE A 246 2.38 13.77 -13.43
C ILE A 246 3.71 13.50 -12.73
N PRO A 247 3.70 13.13 -11.43
CA PRO A 247 4.90 12.66 -10.75
C PRO A 247 5.62 11.57 -11.55
N GLN A 248 6.94 11.49 -11.46
CA GLN A 248 7.75 10.51 -12.19
C GLN A 248 8.64 9.77 -11.20
N GLN A 249 8.83 8.48 -11.43
CA GLN A 249 9.77 7.67 -10.66
C GLN A 249 11.21 7.99 -11.08
N LYS A 250 12.16 7.81 -10.17
CA LYS A 250 13.60 7.98 -10.41
C LYS A 250 14.39 6.68 -10.19
N ASN A 251 13.71 5.57 -9.91
CA ASN A 251 14.26 4.21 -9.83
C ASN A 251 13.50 3.27 -10.79
N ASP A 252 13.79 1.97 -10.74
CA ASP A 252 13.15 0.93 -11.56
C ASP A 252 12.08 0.12 -10.80
N SER A 253 11.91 0.34 -9.49
CA SER A 253 11.11 -0.50 -8.60
C SER A 253 9.74 0.06 -8.20
N ASP A 254 9.57 1.39 -8.23
CA ASP A 254 8.38 2.02 -7.65
C ASP A 254 7.17 2.11 -8.59
N CYS A 255 7.26 1.62 -9.84
CA CYS A 255 6.17 1.75 -10.81
C CYS A 255 4.81 1.28 -10.26
N GLY A 256 4.78 0.16 -9.53
CA GLY A 256 3.57 -0.35 -8.86
C GLY A 256 3.07 0.56 -7.74
N VAL A 257 3.98 1.15 -6.96
CA VAL A 257 3.65 2.09 -5.87
C VAL A 257 3.08 3.39 -6.43
N PHE A 258 3.67 3.93 -7.50
CA PHE A 258 3.14 5.09 -8.22
C PHE A 258 1.72 4.79 -8.76
N VAL A 259 1.49 3.62 -9.35
CA VAL A 259 0.15 3.21 -9.81
C VAL A 259 -0.87 3.21 -8.66
N LEU A 260 -0.51 2.67 -7.50
CA LEU A 260 -1.39 2.67 -6.33
C LEU A 260 -1.67 4.10 -5.81
N GLU A 261 -0.65 4.94 -5.77
CA GLU A 261 -0.79 6.34 -5.32
C GLU A 261 -1.63 7.18 -6.30
N TYR A 262 -1.45 7.00 -7.62
CA TYR A 262 -2.32 7.59 -8.64
C TYR A 262 -3.76 7.15 -8.45
N CYS A 263 -4.00 5.85 -8.28
CA CYS A 263 -5.34 5.31 -8.09
C CYS A 263 -6.03 5.91 -6.88
N LYS A 264 -5.33 6.00 -5.73
CA LYS A 264 -5.86 6.60 -4.51
C LYS A 264 -6.24 8.07 -4.72
N CYS A 265 -5.29 8.88 -5.22
CA CYS A 265 -5.52 10.31 -5.44
C CYS A 265 -6.70 10.55 -6.40
N LEU A 266 -6.70 9.86 -7.54
CA LEU A 266 -7.74 10.04 -8.57
C LEU A 266 -9.12 9.59 -8.06
N ALA A 267 -9.20 8.49 -7.30
CA ALA A 267 -10.45 8.02 -6.73
C ALA A 267 -11.01 8.98 -5.66
N MET A 268 -10.13 9.53 -4.82
CA MET A 268 -10.47 10.50 -3.78
C MET A 268 -10.63 11.94 -4.30
N LYS A 269 -10.37 12.17 -5.60
CA LYS A 269 -10.37 13.50 -6.25
C LYS A 269 -9.34 14.45 -5.64
N GLU A 270 -8.22 13.91 -5.20
CA GLU A 270 -7.08 14.65 -4.68
C GLU A 270 -6.06 14.94 -5.80
N PRO A 271 -5.31 16.04 -5.71
CA PRO A 271 -4.27 16.34 -6.69
C PRO A 271 -3.09 15.34 -6.57
N LEU A 272 -2.42 15.09 -7.70
CA LEU A 272 -1.18 14.28 -7.74
C LEU A 272 0.02 15.06 -7.20
N GLN A 273 -0.06 15.50 -5.95
CA GLN A 273 0.99 16.23 -5.23
C GLN A 273 1.82 15.26 -4.40
N PHE A 274 2.74 14.57 -5.05
CA PHE A 274 3.75 13.74 -4.42
C PHE A 274 4.95 13.59 -5.36
N THR A 275 6.03 13.06 -4.82
CA THR A 275 7.32 12.93 -5.48
C THR A 275 7.94 11.56 -5.20
N GLN A 276 9.06 11.27 -5.85
CA GLN A 276 9.82 10.04 -5.62
C GLN A 276 10.28 9.93 -4.15
N GLU A 277 10.58 11.05 -3.52
CA GLU A 277 11.06 11.17 -2.15
C GLU A 277 10.01 10.68 -1.13
N ASP A 278 8.73 10.65 -1.51
CA ASP A 278 7.63 10.17 -0.67
C ASP A 278 7.47 8.64 -0.70
N MET A 279 8.04 7.94 -1.69
CA MET A 279 7.78 6.51 -1.93
C MET A 279 8.08 5.60 -0.72
N PRO A 280 9.15 5.80 0.07
CA PRO A 280 9.36 5.00 1.28
C PRO A 280 8.21 5.14 2.30
N LYS A 281 7.69 6.35 2.50
CA LYS A 281 6.55 6.59 3.39
C LYS A 281 5.26 6.02 2.79
N VAL A 282 5.05 6.17 1.49
CA VAL A 282 3.88 5.63 0.78
C VAL A 282 3.85 4.11 0.85
N ARG A 283 4.97 3.42 0.66
CA ARG A 283 5.10 1.95 0.81
C ARG A 283 4.65 1.48 2.19
N LYS A 284 5.21 2.08 3.25
CA LYS A 284 4.82 1.78 4.64
C LYS A 284 3.34 2.05 4.91
N ARG A 285 2.80 3.14 4.36
CA ARG A 285 1.37 3.48 4.46
C ARG A 285 0.50 2.41 3.79
N ILE A 286 0.81 2.03 2.54
CA ILE A 286 0.07 0.99 1.79
C ILE A 286 0.10 -0.33 2.56
N TYR A 287 1.25 -0.72 3.11
CA TYR A 287 1.36 -1.92 3.94
C TYR A 287 0.38 -1.87 5.12
N LYS A 288 0.39 -0.79 5.90
CA LYS A 288 -0.54 -0.63 7.04
C LYS A 288 -2.00 -0.67 6.59
N GLU A 289 -2.33 0.07 5.53
CA GLU A 289 -3.70 0.13 4.98
C GLU A 289 -4.20 -1.24 4.52
N LEU A 290 -3.32 -2.08 3.97
CA LEU A 290 -3.64 -3.47 3.61
C LEU A 290 -3.88 -4.32 4.85
N CYS A 291 -2.99 -4.29 5.83
CA CYS A 291 -3.14 -5.05 7.09
C CYS A 291 -4.37 -4.62 7.90
N GLU A 292 -4.70 -3.34 7.88
CA GLU A 292 -5.85 -2.76 8.57
C GLU A 292 -7.14 -2.84 7.74
N CYS A 293 -7.05 -3.27 6.48
CA CYS A 293 -8.15 -3.32 5.52
C CYS A 293 -8.91 -1.98 5.42
N GLN A 294 -8.18 -0.87 5.49
CA GLN A 294 -8.75 0.47 5.54
C GLN A 294 -7.80 1.48 4.92
N LEU A 295 -8.30 2.34 4.02
CA LEU A 295 -7.53 3.47 3.52
C LEU A 295 -7.49 4.60 4.55
N LYS A 296 -6.31 5.15 4.78
CA LYS A 296 -6.13 6.33 5.63
C LYS A 296 -6.37 7.58 4.78
N GLU A 297 -7.06 8.57 5.33
CA GLU A 297 -7.15 9.88 4.69
C GLU A 297 -5.75 10.48 4.57
N ARG A 298 -5.52 11.23 3.49
CA ARG A 298 -4.27 11.96 3.31
C ARG A 298 -4.32 13.17 4.23
N ASN A 299 -3.41 13.27 5.19
CA ASN A 299 -3.30 14.49 5.99
C ASN A 299 -2.98 15.65 5.03
N PRO A 300 -3.82 16.71 4.95
CA PRO A 300 -3.64 17.83 4.02
C PRO A 300 -2.40 18.69 4.33
N HIS A 301 -1.72 18.40 5.44
CA HIS A 301 -0.46 18.98 5.86
C HIS A 301 0.49 17.80 6.07
N GLY A 302 1.51 17.65 5.24
CA GLY A 302 2.51 16.57 5.37
C GLY A 302 3.30 16.64 6.69
N ALA A 303 2.66 16.23 7.79
CA ALA A 303 3.19 16.08 9.14
C ALA A 303 2.40 14.89 9.76
N ASN A 304 3.00 13.82 10.28
CA ASN A 304 4.34 13.62 10.84
C ASN A 304 5.02 12.36 10.26
#